data_AF-A0A945M783-F1
#
_entry.id   AF-A0A945M783-F1
#
_cell.length_a   1.000
_cell.length_b   1.000
_cell.length_c   1.000
_cell.angle_alpha   90.00
_cell.angle_beta   90.00
_cell.angle_gamma   90.00
#
_symmetry.space_group_name_H-M   'P 1'
#
loop_
_entity.id
_entity.type
_entity.pdbx_description
1 polymer ?
#
loop_
_entity_poly.entity_id
_entity_poly.type
_entity_poly.pdbx_seq_one_letter_code
_entity_poly.pdbx_strand_id
1 'polypeptide(L)'
;LRGSSETLNHLQEDNGAQAADLADRASNETDRSIELRTRDRERKLISKIDDALRRIEEGSYGYCVETDEPIGVKRLEARPIATLSVEAQERHERMERTYRDD
;
A
#
# COMPACT_ATOMS: atom_id res chain seq x y z
N LEU A 1 14.20 5.55 -6.44
CA LEU A 1 13.62 4.83 -7.60
C LEU A 1 14.36 3.53 -8.00
N ARG A 2 15.40 3.06 -7.28
CA ARG A 2 16.18 1.85 -7.65
C ARG A 2 15.38 0.54 -7.64
N GLY A 3 14.61 0.27 -6.58
CA GLY A 3 13.89 -1.02 -6.45
C GLY A 3 12.77 -1.26 -7.46
N SER A 4 12.35 -0.24 -8.23
CA SER A 4 11.38 -0.45 -9.33
C SER A 4 12.04 -1.02 -10.58
N SER A 5 13.29 -0.63 -10.85
CA SER A 5 14.03 -1.07 -12.02
C SER A 5 14.55 -2.49 -11.85
N GLU A 6 15.04 -2.84 -10.65
CA GLU A 6 15.58 -4.17 -10.34
C GLU A 6 14.54 -5.27 -10.48
N THR A 7 13.31 -5.03 -10.04
CA THR A 7 12.20 -5.98 -10.21
C THR A 7 11.69 -6.11 -11.63
N LEU A 8 11.79 -5.07 -12.46
CA LEU A 8 11.45 -5.22 -13.87
C LEU A 8 12.46 -6.15 -14.55
N ASN A 9 13.73 -6.05 -14.16
CA ASN A 9 14.80 -6.92 -14.63
C ASN A 9 14.60 -8.36 -14.13
N HIS A 10 14.34 -8.58 -12.84
CA HIS A 10 14.09 -9.95 -12.33
C HIS A 10 12.88 -10.62 -12.99
N LEU A 11 11.77 -9.90 -13.19
CA LEU A 11 10.59 -10.44 -13.89
C LEU A 11 10.88 -10.73 -15.38
N GLN A 12 11.84 -10.03 -16.00
CA GLN A 12 12.29 -10.30 -17.36
C GLN A 12 13.25 -11.47 -17.45
N GLU A 13 14.17 -11.61 -16.48
CA GLU A 13 15.16 -12.69 -16.41
C GLU A 13 14.50 -14.06 -16.16
N ASP A 14 13.46 -14.12 -15.31
CA ASP A 14 12.70 -15.35 -15.03
C ASP A 14 11.97 -15.90 -16.27
N ASN A 15 11.75 -15.06 -17.30
CA ASN A 15 10.99 -15.40 -18.51
C ASN A 15 11.86 -15.63 -19.75
N GLY A 16 13.19 -15.56 -19.66
CA GLY A 16 14.09 -15.82 -20.80
C GLY A 16 13.95 -17.22 -21.40
N ALA A 17 13.24 -18.14 -20.72
CA ALA A 17 13.15 -19.55 -21.08
C ALA A 17 11.73 -20.12 -21.25
N GLN A 18 10.62 -19.39 -21.01
CA GLN A 18 9.28 -20.02 -20.92
C GLN A 18 8.13 -19.19 -21.55
N ALA A 19 7.97 -19.26 -22.87
CA ALA A 19 6.66 -19.11 -23.50
C ALA A 19 6.70 -19.82 -24.87
N ALA A 20 6.14 -21.03 -24.95
CA ALA A 20 6.18 -21.82 -26.17
C ALA A 20 5.06 -21.46 -27.17
N ASP A 21 3.95 -20.85 -26.70
CA ASP A 21 2.86 -20.39 -27.56
C ASP A 21 2.23 -19.02 -27.18
N LEU A 22 1.28 -18.55 -28.00
CA LEU A 22 0.60 -17.26 -27.84
C LEU A 22 -0.37 -17.21 -26.65
N ALA A 23 -0.95 -18.34 -26.26
CA ALA A 23 -1.91 -18.41 -25.16
C ALA A 23 -1.19 -18.35 -23.81
N ASP A 24 -0.04 -19.03 -23.70
CA ASP A 24 0.86 -18.97 -22.56
C ASP A 24 1.35 -17.52 -22.35
N ARG A 25 1.71 -16.84 -23.44
CA ARG A 25 2.17 -15.45 -23.39
C ARG A 25 1.09 -14.49 -22.84
N ALA A 26 -0.17 -14.65 -23.26
CA ALA A 26 -1.26 -13.81 -22.78
C ALA A 26 -1.55 -14.02 -21.29
N SER A 27 -1.49 -15.27 -20.83
CA SER A 27 -1.68 -15.63 -19.42
C SER A 27 -0.55 -15.05 -18.56
N ASN A 28 0.71 -15.25 -18.96
CA ASN A 28 1.89 -14.74 -18.25
C ASN A 28 1.89 -13.21 -18.14
N GLU A 29 1.47 -12.49 -19.19
CA GLU A 29 1.37 -11.03 -19.15
C GLU A 29 0.31 -10.55 -18.14
N THR A 30 -0.82 -11.25 -18.07
CA THR A 30 -1.89 -10.94 -17.10
C THR A 30 -1.40 -11.15 -15.67
N ASP A 31 -0.78 -12.29 -15.40
CA ASP A 31 -0.22 -12.62 -14.07
C ASP A 31 0.85 -11.60 -13.65
N ARG A 32 1.74 -11.23 -14.56
CA ARG A 32 2.74 -10.19 -14.32
C ARG A 32 2.11 -8.84 -13.98
N SER A 33 1.03 -8.46 -14.66
CA SER A 33 0.34 -7.20 -14.39
C SER A 33 -0.26 -7.18 -12.98
N ILE A 34 -0.75 -8.33 -12.48
CA ILE A 34 -1.27 -8.50 -11.13
C ILE A 34 -0.13 -8.42 -10.12
N GLU A 35 0.97 -9.13 -10.36
CA GLU A 35 2.14 -9.14 -9.49
C GLU A 35 2.72 -7.74 -9.31
N LEU A 36 2.90 -6.98 -10.40
CA LEU A 36 3.39 -5.60 -10.35
C LEU A 36 2.49 -4.71 -9.48
N ARG A 37 1.17 -4.86 -9.59
CA ARG A 37 0.21 -4.11 -8.77
C ARG A 37 0.27 -4.50 -7.29
N THR A 38 0.43 -5.79 -6.99
CA THR A 38 0.58 -6.29 -5.62
C THR A 38 1.85 -5.71 -5.00
N ARG A 39 2.97 -5.79 -5.71
CA ARG A 39 4.25 -5.27 -5.24
C ARG A 39 4.23 -3.75 -5.02
N ASP A 40 3.54 -2.99 -5.88
CA ASP A 40 3.37 -1.56 -5.67
C ASP A 40 2.57 -1.24 -4.39
N ARG A 41 1.58 -2.07 -4.05
CA ARG A 41 0.83 -1.96 -2.79
C ARG A 41 1.71 -2.30 -1.59
N GLU A 42 2.51 -3.35 -1.68
CA GLU A 42 3.48 -3.74 -0.63
C GLU A 42 4.51 -2.65 -0.39
N ARG A 43 5.06 -2.05 -1.45
CA ARG A 43 6.00 -0.93 -1.32
C ARG A 43 5.37 0.27 -0.60
N LYS A 44 4.11 0.59 -0.93
CA LYS A 44 3.36 1.65 -0.24
C LYS A 44 3.10 1.28 1.22
N LEU A 45 2.84 0.01 1.52
CA LEU A 45 2.66 -0.47 2.89
C LEU A 45 3.94 -0.34 3.71
N ILE A 46 5.10 -0.74 3.17
CA ILE A 46 6.41 -0.56 3.81
C ILE A 46 6.63 0.91 4.17
N SER A 47 6.39 1.82 3.22
CA SER A 47 6.52 3.26 3.49
C SER A 47 5.59 3.77 4.61
N LYS A 48 4.42 3.15 4.80
CA LYS A 48 3.52 3.49 5.92
C LYS A 48 4.00 2.91 7.25
N ILE A 49 4.67 1.76 7.23
CA ILE A 49 5.31 1.18 8.41
C ILE A 49 6.48 2.07 8.85
N ASP A 50 7.33 2.48 7.91
CA ASP A 50 8.45 3.40 8.18
C ASP A 50 7.97 4.72 8.79
N ASP A 51 6.86 5.27 8.27
CA ASP A 51 6.24 6.47 8.84
C ASP A 51 5.72 6.23 10.27
N ALA A 52 5.05 5.11 10.52
CA ALA A 52 4.58 4.75 11.86
C ALA A 52 5.75 4.61 12.86
N LEU A 53 6.86 3.99 12.44
CA LEU A 53 8.08 3.88 13.23
C LEU A 53 8.68 5.26 13.57
N ARG A 54 8.80 6.15 12.57
CA ARG A 54 9.26 7.52 12.81
C ARG A 54 8.37 8.26 13.81
N ARG A 55 7.05 8.12 13.70
CA ARG A 55 6.11 8.73 14.65
C ARG A 55 6.26 8.20 16.08
N ILE A 56 6.70 6.95 16.25
CA ILE A 56 7.03 6.40 17.57
C ILE A 56 8.25 7.13 18.14
N GLU A 57 9.30 7.31 17.33
CA GLU A 57 10.52 8.02 17.73
C GLU A 57 10.24 9.49 18.08
N GLU A 58 9.35 10.14 17.34
CA GLU A 58 8.92 11.52 17.57
C GLU A 58 7.89 11.67 18.72
N GLY A 59 7.36 10.55 19.25
CA GLY A 59 6.33 10.55 20.30
C GLY A 59 4.92 10.92 19.83
N SER A 60 4.67 11.01 18.52
CA SER A 60 3.37 11.35 17.91
C SER A 60 2.54 10.11 17.52
N TYR A 61 3.08 8.92 17.72
CA TYR A 61 2.37 7.66 17.46
C TYR A 61 1.16 7.49 18.37
N GLY A 62 0.06 7.02 17.80
CA GLY A 62 -1.19 6.80 18.51
C GLY A 62 -2.10 8.01 18.60
N TYR A 63 -1.76 9.14 17.97
CA TYR A 63 -2.62 10.31 17.84
C TYR A 63 -3.08 10.51 16.39
N CYS A 64 -4.29 11.04 16.21
CA CYS A 64 -4.89 11.32 14.91
C CYS A 64 -4.18 12.50 14.25
N VAL A 65 -3.68 12.33 13.02
CA VAL A 65 -2.94 13.41 12.32
C VAL A 65 -3.81 14.60 11.90
N GLU A 66 -5.13 14.48 11.97
CA GLU A 66 -6.07 15.56 11.63
C GLU A 66 -6.62 16.31 12.85
N THR A 67 -6.83 15.61 13.96
CA THR A 67 -7.53 16.15 15.14
C THR A 67 -6.67 16.18 16.39
N ASP A 68 -5.47 15.59 16.35
CA ASP A 68 -4.59 15.34 17.51
C ASP A 68 -5.22 14.50 18.64
N GLU A 69 -6.39 13.89 18.39
CA GLU A 69 -7.05 13.04 19.37
C GLU A 69 -6.43 11.63 19.43
N PRO A 70 -6.46 10.95 20.59
CA PRO A 70 -5.96 9.59 20.71
C PRO A 70 -6.69 8.60 19.79
N ILE A 71 -5.92 7.78 19.08
CA ILE A 71 -6.42 6.65 18.31
C ILE A 71 -6.65 5.49 19.29
N GLY A 72 -7.83 4.87 19.25
CA GLY A 72 -8.18 3.77 20.15
C GLY A 72 -7.18 2.61 20.07
N VAL A 73 -6.75 2.11 21.24
CA VAL A 73 -5.72 1.05 21.34
C VAL A 73 -6.09 -0.20 20.52
N LYS A 74 -7.34 -0.68 20.62
CA LYS A 74 -7.82 -1.83 19.82
C LYS A 74 -7.69 -1.62 18.31
N ARG A 75 -7.79 -0.37 17.83
CA ARG A 75 -7.61 -0.03 16.41
C ARG A 75 -6.14 -0.11 16.02
N LEU A 76 -5.22 0.35 16.87
CA LEU A 76 -3.79 0.25 16.63
C LEU A 76 -3.30 -1.20 16.73
N GLU A 77 -3.87 -2.01 17.63
CA GLU A 77 -3.59 -3.46 17.69
C GLU A 77 -4.03 -4.18 16.40
N ALA A 78 -5.21 -3.85 15.87
CA ALA A 78 -5.70 -4.41 14.62
C ALA A 78 -4.96 -3.86 13.40
N ARG A 79 -4.56 -2.59 13.42
CA ARG A 79 -3.91 -1.89 12.30
C ARG A 79 -2.91 -0.84 12.81
N PRO A 80 -1.65 -1.23 13.08
CA PRO A 80 -0.63 -0.35 13.67
C PRO A 80 -0.27 0.86 12.81
N ILE A 81 -0.49 0.78 11.50
CA ILE A 81 -0.23 1.87 10.54
C ILE A 81 -1.36 2.92 10.47
N ALA A 82 -2.37 2.84 11.35
CA ALA A 82 -3.49 3.78 11.33
C ALA A 82 -3.04 5.19 11.73
N THR A 83 -3.30 6.17 10.86
CA THR A 83 -2.95 7.60 11.11
C THR A 83 -4.13 8.44 11.57
N LEU A 84 -5.36 7.94 11.39
CA LEU A 84 -6.60 8.64 11.73
C LEU A 84 -7.40 7.89 12.81
N SER A 85 -8.10 8.65 13.64
CA SER A 85 -9.16 8.14 14.51
C SER A 85 -10.30 7.55 13.67
N VAL A 86 -11.21 6.80 14.30
CA VAL A 86 -12.38 6.21 13.60
C VAL A 86 -13.25 7.32 13.02
N GLU A 87 -13.57 8.33 13.81
CA GLU A 87 -14.42 9.45 13.40
C GLU A 87 -13.79 10.27 12.27
N ALA A 88 -12.47 10.54 12.34
CA ALA A 88 -11.75 11.22 11.27
C ALA A 88 -11.76 10.39 9.97
N GLN A 89 -11.53 9.08 10.07
CA GLN A 89 -11.59 8.17 8.93
C GLN A 89 -12.99 8.15 8.28
N GLU A 90 -14.06 8.06 9.07
CA GLU A 90 -15.43 8.05 8.57
C GLU A 90 -15.79 9.36 7.86
N ARG A 91 -15.35 10.51 8.41
CA ARG A 91 -15.52 11.82 7.75
C ARG A 91 -14.78 11.87 6.41
N HIS A 92 -13.53 11.40 6.37
CA HIS A 92 -12.74 11.37 5.14
C HIS A 92 -13.38 10.48 4.07
N GLU A 93 -13.86 9.29 4.43
CA GLU A 93 -14.54 8.38 3.50
C GLU A 93 -15.86 8.96 2.98
N ARG A 94 -16.61 9.65 3.83
CA ARG A 94 -17.84 10.35 3.43
C ARG A 94 -17.56 11.47 2.42
N MET A 95 -16.50 12.27 2.63
CA MET A 95 -16.12 13.33 1.69
C MET A 95 -15.62 12.78 0.35
N GLU A 96 -14.81 11.72 0.37
CA GLU A 96 -14.37 11.06 -0.87
C GLU A 96 -15.55 10.53 -1.68
N ARG A 97 -16.58 9.99 -1.01
CA ARG A 97 -17.78 9.49 -1.68
C ARG A 97 -18.53 10.59 -2.41
N THR A 98 -18.78 11.72 -1.75
CA THR A 98 -19.46 12.86 -2.39
C THR A 98 -18.69 13.37 -3.61
N TYR A 99 -17.36 13.45 -3.53
CA TYR A 99 -16.54 13.93 -4.66
C TYR A 99 -16.46 12.97 -5.84
N ARG A 100 -16.68 11.66 -5.65
CA ARG A 100 -16.70 10.68 -6.75
C ARG A 100 -18.04 10.64 -7.50
N ASP A 101 -19.10 11.14 -6.87
CA ASP A 101 -20.46 11.15 -7.41
C ASP A 101 -20.78 12.46 -8.17
N ASP A 102 -19.88 13.46 -8.13
CA ASP A 102 -19.89 14.71 -8.92
C ASP A 102 -18.97 14.62 -10.15
#